data_AF-A0A950QQB3-F1
#
_entry.id   AF-A0A950QQB3-F1
#
_cell.length_a   1.000
_cell.length_b   1.000
_cell.length_c   1.000
_cell.angle_alpha   90.00
_cell.angle_beta   90.00
_cell.angle_gamma   90.00
#
_symmetry.space_group_name_H-M   'P 1'
#
loop_
_entity.id
_entity.type
_entity.pdbx_description
1 polymer ?
#
loop_
_entity_poly.entity_id
_entity_poly.type
_entity_poly.pdbx_seq_one_letter_code
_entity_poly.pdbx_strand_id
1 'polypeptide(L)'
;MLSVSPLFAQVLSPLEVDDPGARALQQRYAAELRACAEDLRALHFPYAFYFSRHLDLDERDQKKYDAASVQFDSYSNQKVLEITGNYYAAYLGDRMDRSARFHSTYRDVMLPLLKATVPHFDGDLSFDAFALEISHHVQQKVMGVVTERPENLVLVVPVENARKLVKATGAKEQQAALIEAQAFLNGDPVELQVGEKDEFAVINRDPPETANSAAAPKSRPATVGGPVAAALERMKVGTDNEKWNPAAPFNTKQAVAVDLTPVRDTSAASLKNLQYENPDKLYRLVKQMQAQANFVSYAPPSFIAFHDHIYLQLSLTTDLPASSGGSRYKLAALAFDDHIAHLIRPVATYFQNQSDFDGIVFSTSIHVPGTDAPEAVEFFLPFSGIHCYEQYDCTGQQLITSSYVFINGERVSLDLETAEAR
;
A
#
# COMPACT_ATOMS: atom_id res chain seq x y z
N MET A 1 -20.85 5.03 -31.16
CA MET A 1 -21.30 6.20 -30.38
C MET A 1 -20.46 6.22 -29.12
N LEU A 2 -19.59 7.21 -28.96
CA LEU A 2 -18.79 7.38 -27.75
C LEU A 2 -19.73 7.89 -26.65
N SER A 3 -19.97 7.06 -25.64
CA SER A 3 -20.72 7.45 -24.45
C SER A 3 -19.84 8.37 -23.61
N VAL A 4 -20.32 9.58 -23.34
CA VAL A 4 -19.72 10.46 -22.34
C VAL A 4 -20.13 9.91 -20.98
N SER A 5 -19.17 9.39 -20.21
CA SER A 5 -19.42 8.93 -18.84
C SER A 5 -20.01 10.07 -18.01
N PRO A 6 -21.18 9.91 -17.37
CA PRO A 6 -21.71 10.96 -16.52
C PRO A 6 -20.85 11.10 -15.26
N LEU A 7 -20.63 12.34 -14.83
CA LEU A 7 -19.97 12.73 -13.56
C LEU A 7 -20.78 12.35 -12.30
N PHE A 8 -21.80 11.50 -12.42
CA PHE A 8 -22.84 11.31 -11.41
C PHE A 8 -22.86 9.87 -10.95
N ALA A 9 -23.07 9.65 -9.65
CA ALA A 9 -23.20 8.34 -9.06
C ALA A 9 -24.21 7.49 -9.83
N GLN A 10 -23.85 6.24 -10.11
CA GLN A 10 -24.77 5.26 -10.67
C GLN A 10 -24.85 4.04 -9.75
N VAL A 11 -26.05 3.50 -9.65
CA VAL A 11 -26.33 2.27 -8.92
C VAL A 11 -25.89 1.10 -9.78
N LEU A 12 -25.06 0.21 -9.23
CA LEU A 12 -24.64 -1.00 -9.96
C LEU A 12 -25.86 -1.87 -10.28
N SER A 13 -25.91 -2.42 -11.50
CA SER A 13 -26.99 -3.32 -11.89
C SER A 13 -26.99 -4.55 -11.00
N PRO A 14 -28.15 -5.02 -10.48
CA PRO A 14 -28.20 -6.26 -9.71
C PRO A 14 -27.66 -7.48 -10.46
N LEU A 15 -27.66 -7.47 -11.80
CA LEU A 15 -27.11 -8.55 -12.61
C LEU A 15 -25.57 -8.62 -12.56
N GLU A 16 -24.93 -7.50 -12.23
CA GLU A 16 -23.48 -7.38 -12.08
C GLU A 16 -23.02 -7.64 -10.63
N VAL A 17 -23.96 -7.73 -9.67
CA VAL A 17 -23.66 -8.07 -8.27
C VAL A 17 -23.57 -9.58 -8.12
N ASP A 18 -22.37 -10.09 -7.87
CA ASP A 18 -22.14 -11.53 -7.79
C ASP A 18 -22.72 -12.19 -6.53
N ASP A 19 -22.64 -11.53 -5.37
CA ASP A 19 -23.14 -12.10 -4.11
C ASP A 19 -24.68 -12.12 -4.11
N PRO A 20 -25.33 -13.28 -3.89
CA PRO A 20 -26.79 -13.38 -3.92
C PRO A 20 -27.49 -12.53 -2.84
N GLY A 21 -26.87 -12.37 -1.67
CA GLY A 21 -27.41 -11.58 -0.57
C GLY A 21 -27.39 -10.08 -0.88
N ALA A 22 -26.24 -9.58 -1.34
CA ALA A 22 -26.06 -8.22 -1.82
C ALA A 22 -26.98 -7.93 -3.02
N ARG A 23 -27.10 -8.86 -3.97
CA ARG A 23 -28.02 -8.74 -5.11
C ARG A 23 -29.47 -8.59 -4.65
N ALA A 24 -29.91 -9.37 -3.67
CA ALA A 24 -31.27 -9.25 -3.12
C ALA A 24 -31.50 -7.89 -2.46
N LEU A 25 -30.49 -7.35 -1.75
CA LEU A 25 -30.55 -5.99 -1.20
C LEU A 25 -30.58 -4.92 -2.30
N GLN A 26 -29.76 -5.07 -3.35
CA GLN A 26 -29.71 -4.19 -4.52
C GLN A 26 -31.09 -4.08 -5.19
N GLN A 27 -31.80 -5.20 -5.31
CA GLN A 27 -33.17 -5.24 -5.85
C GLN A 27 -34.19 -4.64 -4.87
N ARG A 28 -34.09 -4.98 -3.58
CA ARG A 28 -35.03 -4.53 -2.54
C ARG A 28 -35.03 -3.01 -2.39
N TYR A 29 -33.85 -2.41 -2.36
CA TYR A 29 -33.68 -0.97 -2.12
C TYR A 29 -33.46 -0.18 -3.42
N ALA A 30 -33.88 -0.72 -4.57
CA ALA A 30 -33.56 -0.13 -5.87
C ALA A 30 -34.14 1.29 -6.06
N ALA A 31 -35.22 1.66 -5.37
CA ALA A 31 -35.80 3.00 -5.44
C ALA A 31 -34.97 4.00 -4.64
N GLU A 32 -34.63 3.64 -3.39
CA GLU A 32 -33.81 4.39 -2.45
C GLU A 32 -32.40 4.61 -2.99
N LEU A 33 -31.80 3.57 -3.58
CA LEU A 33 -30.48 3.67 -4.21
C LEU A 33 -30.46 4.67 -5.37
N ARG A 34 -31.52 4.71 -6.20
CA ARG A 34 -31.61 5.68 -7.30
C ARG A 34 -31.84 7.09 -6.79
N ALA A 35 -32.71 7.26 -5.80
CA ALA A 35 -32.97 8.56 -5.18
C ALA A 35 -31.71 9.12 -4.53
N CYS A 36 -30.97 8.28 -3.80
CA CYS A 36 -29.67 8.62 -3.25
C CYS A 36 -28.68 9.03 -4.35
N ALA A 37 -28.56 8.25 -5.43
CA ALA A 37 -27.64 8.57 -6.53
C ALA A 37 -27.92 9.94 -7.18
N GLU A 38 -29.19 10.34 -7.28
CA GLU A 38 -29.57 11.68 -7.74
C GLU A 38 -29.21 12.79 -6.74
N ASP A 39 -29.38 12.57 -5.44
CA ASP A 39 -28.98 13.56 -4.43
C ASP A 39 -27.46 13.72 -4.34
N LEU A 40 -26.72 12.62 -4.50
CA LEU A 40 -25.25 12.63 -4.58
C LEU A 40 -24.73 13.52 -5.72
N ARG A 41 -25.50 13.64 -6.81
CA ARG A 41 -25.17 14.54 -7.94
C ARG A 41 -25.25 16.02 -7.58
N ALA A 42 -26.00 16.40 -6.54
CA ALA A 42 -26.09 17.79 -6.09
C ALA A 42 -24.90 18.22 -5.19
N LEU A 43 -24.06 17.27 -4.75
CA LEU A 43 -22.93 17.55 -3.90
C LEU A 43 -21.82 18.29 -4.66
N HIS A 44 -21.21 19.23 -3.97
CA HIS A 44 -20.07 20.00 -4.46
C HIS A 44 -18.88 19.73 -3.54
N PHE A 45 -17.76 19.36 -4.13
CA PHE A 45 -16.53 19.04 -3.43
C PHE A 45 -15.45 20.09 -3.73
N PRO A 46 -14.49 20.33 -2.81
CA PRO A 46 -13.41 21.30 -3.03
C PRO A 46 -12.51 20.99 -4.25
N TYR A 47 -12.34 19.71 -4.58
CA TYR A 47 -11.62 19.21 -5.75
C TYR A 47 -12.53 18.27 -6.54
N ALA A 48 -12.14 17.92 -7.77
CA ALA A 48 -12.93 17.03 -8.60
C ALA A 48 -13.13 15.68 -7.89
N PHE A 49 -14.37 15.20 -7.89
CA PHE A 49 -14.73 13.89 -7.37
C PHE A 49 -15.42 13.10 -8.47
N TYR A 50 -14.95 11.89 -8.72
CA TYR A 50 -15.52 10.99 -9.70
C TYR A 50 -16.01 9.74 -8.99
N PHE A 51 -17.32 9.52 -9.06
CA PHE A 51 -17.93 8.26 -8.71
C PHE A 51 -17.39 7.15 -9.61
N SER A 52 -16.84 6.10 -9.01
CA SER A 52 -16.32 4.96 -9.76
C SER A 52 -16.14 3.76 -8.85
N ARG A 53 -16.34 2.57 -9.42
CA ARG A 53 -16.01 1.26 -8.85
C ARG A 53 -14.53 0.91 -8.94
N HIS A 54 -13.76 1.70 -9.67
CA HIS A 54 -12.31 1.54 -9.81
C HIS A 54 -11.62 2.70 -9.12
N LEU A 55 -10.70 2.39 -8.21
CA LEU A 55 -9.88 3.36 -7.49
C LEU A 55 -8.50 3.50 -8.13
N ASP A 56 -7.72 4.45 -7.62
CA ASP A 56 -6.32 4.65 -7.96
C ASP A 56 -6.10 5.04 -9.42
N LEU A 57 -7.09 5.75 -9.98
CA LEU A 57 -7.07 6.19 -11.37
C LEU A 57 -6.55 7.62 -11.49
N ASP A 58 -5.63 7.85 -12.42
CA ASP A 58 -5.35 9.20 -12.90
C ASP A 58 -6.60 9.83 -13.53
N GLU A 59 -6.78 11.15 -13.41
CA GLU A 59 -8.01 11.83 -13.87
C GLU A 59 -8.27 11.65 -15.38
N ARG A 60 -7.20 11.43 -16.15
CA ARG A 60 -7.28 11.14 -17.58
C ARG A 60 -7.89 9.78 -17.86
N ASP A 61 -7.57 8.78 -17.03
CA ASP A 61 -8.06 7.42 -17.17
C ASP A 61 -9.44 7.26 -16.54
N GLN A 62 -9.72 7.95 -15.44
CA GLN A 62 -11.04 8.00 -14.80
C GLN A 62 -12.17 8.34 -15.78
N LYS A 63 -11.93 9.23 -16.74
CA LYS A 63 -12.92 9.64 -17.75
C LYS A 63 -13.31 8.51 -18.72
N LYS A 64 -12.60 7.39 -18.71
CA LYS A 64 -12.87 6.20 -19.54
C LYS A 64 -13.80 5.19 -18.85
N TYR A 65 -13.93 5.27 -17.53
CA TYR A 65 -14.74 4.35 -16.74
C TYR A 65 -16.17 4.89 -16.57
N ASP A 66 -17.10 3.98 -16.31
CA ASP A 66 -18.45 4.36 -15.89
C ASP A 66 -18.45 4.84 -14.42
N ALA A 67 -19.62 5.36 -14.00
CA ALA A 67 -19.81 5.89 -12.67
C ALA A 67 -20.60 4.96 -11.75
N ALA A 68 -20.69 3.66 -12.09
CA ALA A 68 -21.31 2.66 -11.23
C ALA A 68 -20.48 2.55 -9.94
N SER A 69 -21.03 3.04 -8.83
CA SER A 69 -20.28 3.32 -7.59
C SER A 69 -21.09 3.07 -6.35
N VAL A 70 -22.40 2.86 -6.48
CA VAL A 70 -23.32 2.60 -5.36
C VAL A 70 -23.80 1.17 -5.44
N GLN A 71 -23.46 0.36 -4.45
CA GLN A 71 -23.81 -1.06 -4.40
C GLN A 71 -23.94 -1.58 -2.98
N PHE A 72 -24.64 -2.69 -2.80
CA PHE A 72 -24.46 -3.50 -1.60
C PHE A 72 -23.25 -4.42 -1.76
N ASP A 73 -22.47 -4.54 -0.70
CA ASP A 73 -21.37 -5.53 -0.61
C ASP A 73 -21.26 -6.07 0.84
N SER A 74 -20.25 -6.90 1.08
CA SER A 74 -19.92 -7.51 2.36
C SER A 74 -18.57 -7.00 2.87
N TYR A 75 -18.58 -6.31 4.00
CA TYR A 75 -17.37 -5.88 4.69
C TYR A 75 -17.26 -6.52 6.07
N SER A 76 -16.20 -7.28 6.36
CA SER A 76 -16.03 -7.99 7.66
C SER A 76 -17.27 -8.82 8.06
N ASN A 77 -17.87 -9.52 7.09
CA ASN A 77 -19.14 -10.27 7.22
C ASN A 77 -20.39 -9.42 7.53
N GLN A 78 -20.30 -8.10 7.48
CA GLN A 78 -21.42 -7.18 7.59
C GLN A 78 -21.91 -6.82 6.19
N LYS A 79 -23.23 -6.77 5.99
CA LYS A 79 -23.83 -6.27 4.75
C LYS A 79 -23.77 -4.76 4.77
N VAL A 80 -23.13 -4.17 3.78
CA VAL A 80 -22.92 -2.72 3.73
C VAL A 80 -23.50 -2.12 2.47
N LEU A 81 -24.04 -0.91 2.58
CA LEU A 81 -24.25 -0.05 1.42
C LEU A 81 -22.95 0.72 1.15
N GLU A 82 -22.27 0.37 0.07
CA GLU A 82 -20.99 0.92 -0.34
C GLU A 82 -21.15 2.05 -1.36
N ILE A 83 -20.35 3.10 -1.20
CA ILE A 83 -20.13 4.15 -2.19
C ILE A 83 -18.64 4.34 -2.41
N THR A 84 -18.21 4.22 -3.67
CA THR A 84 -16.80 4.28 -4.07
C THR A 84 -16.50 5.45 -5.00
N GLY A 85 -15.33 6.07 -4.89
CA GLY A 85 -14.91 7.09 -5.86
C GLY A 85 -13.52 7.68 -5.65
N ASN A 86 -13.05 8.42 -6.67
CA ASN A 86 -11.74 9.07 -6.71
C ASN A 86 -11.88 10.57 -6.47
N TYR A 87 -11.21 11.08 -5.45
CA TYR A 87 -11.15 12.47 -5.05
C TYR A 87 -9.79 13.07 -5.40
N TYR A 88 -9.75 13.95 -6.39
CA TYR A 88 -8.50 14.53 -6.91
C TYR A 88 -7.93 15.67 -6.06
N ALA A 89 -8.08 15.58 -4.74
CA ALA A 89 -7.23 16.34 -3.83
C ALA A 89 -5.84 15.72 -3.83
N ALA A 90 -4.82 16.55 -4.02
CA ALA A 90 -3.42 16.17 -3.95
C ALA A 90 -2.80 16.77 -2.68
N TYR A 91 -2.90 16.08 -1.55
CA TYR A 91 -2.40 16.57 -0.27
C TYR A 91 -0.88 16.49 -0.19
N LEU A 92 -0.26 17.49 0.42
CA LEU A 92 1.18 17.52 0.62
C LEU A 92 1.56 16.62 1.81
N GLY A 93 2.10 15.42 1.52
CA GLY A 93 2.51 14.44 2.53
C GLY A 93 3.57 14.97 3.51
N ASP A 94 4.40 15.92 3.08
CA ASP A 94 5.41 16.57 3.93
C ASP A 94 4.79 17.57 4.94
N ARG A 95 3.53 17.97 4.74
CA ARG A 95 2.83 18.98 5.57
C ARG A 95 1.62 18.44 6.31
N MET A 96 1.08 17.32 5.84
CA MET A 96 -0.09 16.67 6.43
C MET A 96 0.27 15.22 6.66
N ASP A 97 0.22 14.78 7.92
CA ASP A 97 0.33 13.37 8.25
C ASP A 97 -0.90 12.58 7.76
N ARG A 98 -0.83 11.26 7.93
CA ARG A 98 -1.90 10.33 7.51
C ARG A 98 -3.25 10.70 8.14
N SER A 99 -3.29 10.99 9.43
CA SER A 99 -4.52 11.32 10.16
C SER A 99 -5.12 12.65 9.69
N ALA A 100 -4.29 13.67 9.45
CA ALA A 100 -4.73 14.97 8.95
C ALA A 100 -5.30 14.88 7.53
N ARG A 101 -4.71 14.06 6.66
CA ARG A 101 -5.25 13.79 5.32
C ARG A 101 -6.56 13.03 5.37
N PHE A 102 -6.63 11.97 6.19
CA PHE A 102 -7.88 11.24 6.42
C PHE A 102 -8.97 12.18 6.87
N HIS A 103 -8.73 12.94 7.93
CA HIS A 103 -9.71 13.88 8.46
C HIS A 103 -10.17 14.91 7.41
N SER A 104 -9.26 15.35 6.53
CA SER A 104 -9.60 16.27 5.44
C SER A 104 -10.53 15.64 4.41
N THR A 105 -10.22 14.43 3.92
CA THR A 105 -11.11 13.70 2.99
C THR A 105 -12.42 13.31 3.66
N TYR A 106 -12.40 12.94 4.94
CA TYR A 106 -13.60 12.65 5.71
C TYR A 106 -14.54 13.86 5.74
N ARG A 107 -14.03 15.03 6.12
CA ARG A 107 -14.81 16.27 6.20
C ARG A 107 -15.31 16.72 4.83
N ASP A 108 -14.42 16.70 3.82
CA ASP A 108 -14.68 17.31 2.53
C ASP A 108 -15.53 16.41 1.63
N VAL A 109 -15.48 15.09 1.81
CA VAL A 109 -16.14 14.11 0.93
C VAL A 109 -17.03 13.15 1.70
N MET A 110 -16.48 12.36 2.62
CA MET A 110 -17.20 11.24 3.21
C MET A 110 -18.43 11.68 4.03
N LEU A 111 -18.29 12.71 4.86
CA LEU A 111 -19.40 13.22 5.66
C LEU A 111 -20.53 13.82 4.78
N PRO A 112 -20.25 14.64 3.75
CA PRO A 112 -21.27 15.02 2.76
C PRO A 112 -21.96 13.84 2.08
N LEU A 113 -21.22 12.80 1.67
CA LEU A 113 -21.79 11.59 1.08
C LEU A 113 -22.76 10.90 2.04
N LEU A 114 -22.36 10.71 3.31
CA LEU A 114 -23.24 10.13 4.34
C LEU A 114 -24.49 10.99 4.56
N LYS A 115 -24.34 12.32 4.64
CA LYS A 115 -25.48 13.24 4.83
C LYS A 115 -26.49 13.21 3.69
N ALA A 116 -26.04 13.00 2.46
CA ALA A 116 -26.93 12.83 1.32
C ALA A 116 -27.56 11.43 1.26
N THR A 117 -26.82 10.40 1.67
CA THR A 117 -27.22 8.99 1.51
C THR A 117 -28.13 8.50 2.63
N VAL A 118 -27.71 8.67 3.89
CA VAL A 118 -28.35 8.08 5.07
C VAL A 118 -29.86 8.42 5.18
N PRO A 119 -30.33 9.64 4.87
CA PRO A 119 -31.75 9.99 4.96
C PRO A 119 -32.67 9.18 4.03
N HIS A 120 -32.16 8.56 2.97
CA HIS A 120 -32.97 7.69 2.10
C HIS A 120 -33.30 6.34 2.74
N PHE A 121 -32.59 5.97 3.80
CA PHE A 121 -32.67 4.66 4.43
C PHE A 121 -33.16 4.80 5.87
N ASP A 122 -34.43 5.15 6.02
CA ASP A 122 -35.15 5.22 7.29
C ASP A 122 -35.84 3.88 7.63
N GLY A 123 -36.12 3.65 8.92
CA GLY A 123 -36.82 2.45 9.40
C GLY A 123 -35.93 1.23 9.67
N ASP A 124 -36.52 0.03 9.56
CA ASP A 124 -35.87 -1.26 9.80
C ASP A 124 -35.12 -1.72 8.55
N LEU A 125 -33.80 -1.81 8.64
CA LEU A 125 -32.91 -2.05 7.52
C LEU A 125 -32.37 -3.48 7.54
N SER A 126 -32.22 -4.08 6.36
CA SER A 126 -31.70 -5.44 6.20
C SER A 126 -30.20 -5.49 5.88
N PHE A 127 -29.50 -4.40 6.17
CA PHE A 127 -28.06 -4.25 6.06
C PHE A 127 -27.55 -3.54 7.33
N ASP A 128 -26.26 -3.71 7.62
CA ASP A 128 -25.68 -3.46 8.92
C ASP A 128 -24.95 -2.10 9.00
N ALA A 129 -24.36 -1.65 7.90
CA ALA A 129 -23.55 -0.42 7.87
C ALA A 129 -23.56 0.30 6.52
N PHE A 130 -23.10 1.55 6.52
CA PHE A 130 -22.68 2.27 5.33
C PHE A 130 -21.16 2.17 5.20
N ALA A 131 -20.66 1.93 3.99
CA ALA A 131 -19.24 1.90 3.69
C ALA A 131 -18.92 2.97 2.64
N LEU A 132 -17.87 3.74 2.87
CA LEU A 132 -17.34 4.69 1.89
C LEU A 132 -15.90 4.33 1.60
N GLU A 133 -15.58 4.14 0.32
CA GLU A 133 -14.22 3.85 -0.13
C GLU A 133 -13.76 4.94 -1.10
N ILE A 134 -12.87 5.80 -0.62
CA ILE A 134 -12.43 6.99 -1.36
C ILE A 134 -10.92 6.95 -1.57
N SER A 135 -10.48 7.05 -2.82
CA SER A 135 -9.06 7.30 -3.14
C SER A 135 -8.82 8.80 -3.23
N HIS A 136 -7.75 9.29 -2.61
CA HIS A 136 -7.22 10.63 -2.88
C HIS A 136 -5.73 10.56 -3.20
N HIS A 137 -5.13 11.66 -3.64
CA HIS A 137 -3.71 11.69 -3.97
C HIS A 137 -2.87 12.35 -2.87
N VAL A 138 -1.70 11.77 -2.62
CA VAL A 138 -0.68 12.33 -1.74
C VAL A 138 0.53 12.69 -2.57
N GLN A 139 0.81 13.98 -2.64
CA GLN A 139 2.06 14.51 -3.14
C GLN A 139 3.09 14.48 -2.02
N GLN A 140 4.04 13.58 -2.13
CA GLN A 140 5.15 13.49 -1.21
C GLN A 140 6.43 13.71 -1.99
N LYS A 141 7.41 14.36 -1.37
CA LYS A 141 8.76 14.35 -1.92
C LYS A 141 9.42 13.04 -1.52
N VAL A 142 9.16 12.01 -2.32
CA VAL A 142 10.02 10.85 -2.30
C VAL A 142 11.23 11.24 -3.12
N MET A 143 12.29 11.60 -2.41
CA MET A 143 13.62 11.73 -3.00
C MET A 143 13.82 12.95 -3.90
N GLY A 144 13.25 14.08 -3.46
CA GLY A 144 13.34 15.36 -4.16
C GLY A 144 12.47 15.44 -5.41
N VAL A 145 11.98 14.31 -5.90
CA VAL A 145 10.93 14.21 -6.91
C VAL A 145 9.59 14.30 -6.21
N VAL A 146 8.72 15.19 -6.67
CA VAL A 146 7.34 15.21 -6.22
C VAL A 146 6.68 13.99 -6.85
N THR A 147 6.45 12.97 -6.04
CA THR A 147 5.67 11.79 -6.42
C THR A 147 4.26 12.00 -5.93
N GLU A 148 3.30 11.80 -6.81
CA GLU A 148 1.88 11.74 -6.48
C GLU A 148 1.49 10.27 -6.49
N ARG A 149 0.93 9.79 -5.37
CA ARG A 149 0.41 8.43 -5.27
C ARG A 149 -1.00 8.44 -4.72
N PRO A 150 -1.83 7.47 -5.09
CA PRO A 150 -3.11 7.31 -4.45
C PRO A 150 -2.95 6.81 -3.01
N GLU A 151 -3.91 7.19 -2.18
CA GLU A 151 -4.11 6.74 -0.81
C GLU A 151 -5.61 6.48 -0.64
N ASN A 152 -5.95 5.23 -0.29
CA ASN A 152 -7.31 4.72 -0.22
C ASN A 152 -7.84 4.74 1.21
N LEU A 153 -9.06 5.24 1.39
CA LEU A 153 -9.67 5.43 2.68
C LEU A 153 -10.98 4.68 2.71
N VAL A 154 -11.11 3.77 3.66
CA VAL A 154 -12.38 3.10 3.93
C VAL A 154 -12.93 3.63 5.24
N LEU A 155 -14.20 3.99 5.25
CA LEU A 155 -14.96 4.28 6.46
C LEU A 155 -16.23 3.43 6.46
N VAL A 156 -16.36 2.56 7.46
CA VAL A 156 -17.55 1.72 7.67
C VAL A 156 -18.26 2.18 8.94
N VAL A 157 -19.48 2.69 8.80
CA VAL A 157 -20.27 3.24 9.91
C VAL A 157 -21.55 2.42 10.07
N PRO A 158 -21.76 1.75 11.23
CA PRO A 158 -23.01 1.04 11.52
C PRO A 158 -24.23 1.94 11.31
N VAL A 159 -25.34 1.38 10.83
CA VAL A 159 -26.56 2.13 10.45
C VAL A 159 -27.01 3.12 11.53
N GLU A 160 -27.13 2.67 12.78
CA GLU A 160 -27.58 3.50 13.90
C GLU A 160 -26.62 4.65 14.20
N ASN A 161 -25.33 4.41 13.99
CA ASN A 161 -24.29 5.39 14.21
C ASN A 161 -24.21 6.39 13.05
N ALA A 162 -24.41 5.93 11.81
CA ALA A 162 -24.54 6.81 10.65
C ALA A 162 -25.73 7.77 10.80
N ARG A 163 -26.87 7.29 11.32
CA ARG A 163 -28.05 8.11 11.63
C ARG A 163 -27.78 9.17 12.69
N LYS A 164 -27.01 8.85 13.73
CA LYS A 164 -26.56 9.84 14.73
C LYS A 164 -25.58 10.82 14.11
N LEU A 165 -24.64 10.34 13.30
CA LEU A 165 -23.57 11.12 12.69
C LEU A 165 -24.11 12.22 11.77
N VAL A 166 -25.08 11.91 10.91
CA VAL A 166 -25.64 12.92 9.98
C VAL A 166 -26.48 13.99 10.68
N LYS A 167 -26.99 13.69 11.89
CA LYS A 167 -27.73 14.61 12.75
C LYS A 167 -26.82 15.42 13.69
N ALA A 168 -25.56 15.02 13.84
CA ALA A 168 -24.61 15.67 14.74
C ALA A 168 -24.31 17.10 14.29
N THR A 169 -24.38 18.03 15.24
CA THR A 169 -24.19 19.47 15.02
C THR A 169 -22.81 19.97 15.41
N GLY A 170 -22.04 19.19 16.20
CA GLY A 170 -20.71 19.55 16.67
C GLY A 170 -19.72 18.37 16.70
N ALA A 171 -18.43 18.67 16.84
CA ALA A 171 -17.34 17.70 16.79
C ALA A 171 -17.48 16.57 17.82
N LYS A 172 -17.91 16.88 19.05
CA LYS A 172 -18.13 15.88 20.10
C LYS A 172 -19.23 14.87 19.76
N GLU A 173 -20.34 15.34 19.18
CA GLU A 173 -21.44 14.47 18.75
C GLU A 173 -21.01 13.59 17.57
N GLN A 174 -20.22 14.14 16.65
CA GLN A 174 -19.64 13.38 15.54
C GLN A 174 -18.67 12.30 16.05
N GLN A 175 -17.76 12.67 16.96
CA GLN A 175 -16.83 11.70 17.55
C GLN A 175 -17.57 10.57 18.27
N ALA A 176 -18.60 10.90 19.05
CA ALA A 176 -19.41 9.91 19.75
C ALA A 176 -20.13 8.94 18.78
N ALA A 177 -20.56 9.44 17.62
CA ALA A 177 -21.16 8.62 16.58
C ALA A 177 -20.14 7.76 15.80
N LEU A 178 -18.84 8.09 15.86
CA LEU A 178 -17.78 7.35 15.17
C LEU A 178 -17.08 6.29 16.04
N ILE A 179 -17.41 6.17 17.33
CA ILE A 179 -16.73 5.24 18.26
C ILE A 179 -16.74 3.79 17.76
N GLU A 180 -17.83 3.33 17.15
CA GLU A 180 -17.96 1.97 16.62
C GLU A 180 -17.77 1.93 15.09
N ALA A 181 -17.38 3.05 14.48
CA ALA A 181 -17.01 3.05 13.07
C ALA A 181 -15.63 2.39 12.90
N GLN A 182 -15.44 1.75 11.76
CA GLN A 182 -14.16 1.17 11.37
C GLN A 182 -13.58 2.04 10.27
N ALA A 183 -12.32 2.45 10.43
CA ALA A 183 -11.62 3.26 9.45
C ALA A 183 -10.33 2.56 9.04
N PHE A 184 -10.02 2.62 7.74
CA PHE A 184 -8.82 2.01 7.18
C PHE A 184 -8.16 2.96 6.19
N LEU A 185 -6.83 2.94 6.17
CA LEU A 185 -6.00 3.68 5.24
C LEU A 185 -5.10 2.70 4.50
N ASN A 186 -5.28 2.55 3.19
CA ASN A 186 -4.64 1.50 2.37
C ASN A 186 -4.81 0.09 2.96
N GLY A 187 -5.95 -0.18 3.61
CA GLY A 187 -6.25 -1.45 4.27
C GLY A 187 -5.74 -1.58 5.70
N ASP A 188 -4.89 -0.68 6.18
CA ASP A 188 -4.44 -0.65 7.57
C ASP A 188 -5.51 -0.01 8.47
N PRO A 189 -5.89 -0.61 9.62
CA PRO A 189 -6.86 -0.02 10.53
C PRO A 189 -6.29 1.26 11.16
N VAL A 190 -7.11 2.31 11.20
CA VAL A 190 -6.77 3.61 11.79
C VAL A 190 -7.91 4.11 12.68
N GLU A 191 -7.58 4.97 13.65
CA GLU A 191 -8.60 5.67 14.44
C GLU A 191 -8.94 7.00 13.78
N LEU A 192 -10.23 7.22 13.50
CA LEU A 192 -10.72 8.52 13.05
C LEU A 192 -11.09 9.38 14.27
N GLN A 193 -10.31 10.43 14.50
CA GLN A 193 -10.60 11.44 15.52
C GLN A 193 -11.14 12.72 14.86
N VAL A 194 -12.18 13.29 15.44
CA VAL A 194 -12.84 14.54 15.04
C VAL A 194 -12.57 15.58 16.13
N GLY A 195 -11.63 16.48 15.85
CA GLY A 195 -11.30 17.62 16.71
C GLY A 195 -12.09 18.88 16.35
N GLU A 196 -12.17 19.83 17.28
CA GLU A 196 -12.48 21.22 16.92
C GLU A 196 -11.28 21.83 16.17
N LYS A 197 -11.53 22.81 15.29
CA LYS A 197 -10.49 23.43 14.43
C LYS A 197 -9.24 23.75 15.26
N ASP A 198 -8.11 23.18 14.84
CA ASP A 198 -6.73 23.36 15.32
C ASP A 198 -6.19 22.43 16.43
N GLU A 199 -6.88 21.37 16.84
CA GLU A 199 -6.31 20.35 17.76
C GLU A 199 -6.23 18.95 17.13
N PHE A 200 -5.27 18.72 16.23
CA PHE A 200 -4.81 17.35 15.95
C PHE A 200 -3.38 17.22 16.47
N ALA A 201 -3.27 16.86 17.75
CA ALA A 201 -2.01 16.46 18.36
C ALA A 201 -1.78 14.97 18.10
N VAL A 202 -0.55 14.66 17.67
CA VAL A 202 0.02 13.33 17.48
C VAL A 202 -0.21 12.46 18.72
N ILE A 203 -0.90 11.32 18.55
CA ILE A 203 -0.85 10.21 19.52
C ILE A 203 -0.60 8.91 18.76
N ASN A 204 0.67 8.54 18.61
CA ASN A 204 1.03 7.13 18.48
C ASN A 204 0.89 6.52 19.87
N ARG A 205 -0.01 5.55 20.04
CA ARG A 205 -0.02 4.68 21.22
C ARG A 205 0.42 3.29 20.81
N ASP A 206 1.32 2.72 21.61
CA ASP A 206 1.72 1.32 21.50
C ASP A 206 0.49 0.38 21.61
N PRO A 207 0.55 -0.83 21.01
CA PRO A 207 -0.58 -1.73 20.99
C PRO A 207 -0.91 -2.22 22.41
N PRO A 208 -2.20 -2.32 22.80
CA PRO A 208 -2.54 -3.04 24.01
C PRO A 208 -2.25 -4.54 23.81
N GLU A 209 -1.46 -5.09 24.74
CA GLU A 209 -1.41 -6.53 24.96
C GLU A 209 -2.84 -7.03 25.24
N THR A 210 -3.21 -8.14 24.59
CA THR A 210 -4.45 -8.93 24.71
C THR A 210 -5.61 -8.58 23.76
N ALA A 211 -5.62 -9.19 22.58
CA ALA A 211 -6.83 -9.73 21.97
C ALA A 211 -6.49 -10.77 20.89
N ASN A 212 -6.91 -12.02 21.11
CA ASN A 212 -6.86 -13.09 20.13
C ASN A 212 -7.76 -12.79 18.93
N SER A 213 -7.21 -13.00 17.73
CA SER A 213 -7.87 -13.47 16.49
C SER A 213 -9.25 -12.89 16.17
N ALA A 214 -9.29 -11.85 15.33
CA ALA A 214 -10.41 -11.57 14.43
C ALA A 214 -9.85 -11.31 13.02
N ALA A 215 -10.31 -12.11 12.06
CA ALA A 215 -9.83 -12.14 10.68
C ALA A 215 -10.47 -11.03 9.83
N ALA A 216 -9.66 -10.35 9.02
CA ALA A 216 -10.08 -9.48 7.93
C ALA A 216 -10.54 -10.30 6.70
N PRO A 217 -11.60 -9.93 5.96
CA PRO A 217 -11.83 -10.42 4.60
C PRO A 217 -11.15 -9.50 3.58
N LYS A 218 -10.27 -10.00 2.70
CA LYS A 218 -10.56 -10.64 1.40
C LYS A 218 -11.29 -9.73 0.40
N SER A 219 -10.50 -8.88 -0.26
CA SER A 219 -10.73 -8.46 -1.65
C SER A 219 -10.93 -9.72 -2.52
N ARG A 220 -11.93 -9.70 -3.39
CA ARG A 220 -12.38 -10.88 -4.13
C ARG A 220 -11.68 -10.98 -5.50
N PRO A 221 -10.88 -12.04 -5.76
CA PRO A 221 -10.61 -12.53 -7.10
C PRO A 221 -11.72 -13.50 -7.54
N ALA A 222 -11.87 -13.68 -8.85
CA ALA A 222 -12.85 -14.55 -9.48
C ALA A 222 -12.73 -16.03 -9.06
N THR A 223 -13.87 -16.68 -8.84
CA THR A 223 -13.99 -18.06 -8.31
C THR A 223 -13.99 -19.12 -9.42
N VAL A 224 -13.18 -20.18 -9.27
CA VAL A 224 -13.44 -21.52 -9.85
C VAL A 224 -13.15 -22.56 -8.75
N GLY A 225 -14.15 -23.39 -8.43
CA GLY A 225 -14.14 -24.33 -7.30
C GLY A 225 -13.71 -25.77 -7.62
N GLY A 226 -13.26 -26.50 -6.60
CA GLY A 226 -13.06 -27.96 -6.59
C GLY A 226 -12.27 -28.44 -5.36
N PRO A 227 -12.56 -29.60 -4.74
CA PRO A 227 -12.38 -29.81 -3.30
C PRO A 227 -11.15 -30.64 -2.92
N VAL A 228 -10.46 -30.28 -1.82
CA VAL A 228 -9.53 -31.20 -1.13
C VAL A 228 -9.68 -31.06 0.38
N ALA A 229 -10.76 -31.61 0.92
CA ALA A 229 -10.89 -31.93 2.33
C ALA A 229 -10.58 -33.43 2.52
N ALA A 230 -9.31 -33.81 2.48
CA ALA A 230 -8.82 -35.14 2.87
C ALA A 230 -7.28 -35.19 2.91
N ALA A 231 -6.62 -34.48 3.83
CA ALA A 231 -5.18 -34.68 4.05
C ALA A 231 -4.69 -34.30 5.47
N LEU A 232 -5.59 -34.17 6.46
CA LEU A 232 -5.22 -33.82 7.84
C LEU A 232 -5.62 -34.90 8.84
N GLU A 233 -5.29 -36.16 8.54
CA GLU A 233 -5.38 -37.29 9.48
C GLU A 233 -4.29 -38.29 9.10
N ARG A 234 -3.03 -37.95 9.40
CA ARG A 234 -1.88 -38.84 9.57
C ARG A 234 -0.61 -38.02 9.72
N MET A 235 -0.28 -37.67 10.96
CA MET A 235 1.08 -37.66 11.54
C MET A 235 1.03 -36.93 12.88
N LYS A 236 0.62 -37.66 13.91
CA LYS A 236 1.11 -37.44 15.27
C LYS A 236 2.18 -38.49 15.53
N VAL A 237 3.25 -38.04 16.17
CA VAL A 237 4.16 -38.71 17.12
C VAL A 237 5.61 -38.37 16.78
N GLY A 238 6.28 -37.74 17.74
CA GLY A 238 7.71 -37.45 17.72
C GLY A 238 8.07 -36.25 18.60
N THR A 239 7.70 -36.29 19.87
CA THR A 239 8.26 -35.41 20.91
C THR A 239 9.71 -35.80 21.18
N ASP A 240 10.65 -34.86 21.16
CA ASP A 240 11.79 -34.85 22.09
C ASP A 240 12.39 -33.44 22.23
N ASN A 241 12.68 -33.11 23.48
CA ASN A 241 13.20 -31.85 24.01
C ASN A 241 14.62 -31.55 23.54
N GLU A 242 14.89 -30.33 23.06
CA GLU A 242 16.12 -29.60 23.41
C GLU A 242 15.82 -28.11 23.63
N LYS A 243 16.11 -27.65 24.86
CA LYS A 243 16.01 -26.26 25.32
C LYS A 243 17.23 -25.48 24.84
N TRP A 244 17.02 -24.44 24.05
CA TRP A 244 18.04 -23.41 23.81
C TRP A 244 18.09 -22.41 24.97
N ASN A 245 19.29 -22.15 25.47
CA ASN A 245 19.60 -21.25 26.58
C ASN A 245 20.85 -20.43 26.19
N PRO A 246 20.83 -19.07 26.19
CA PRO A 246 22.06 -18.31 26.01
C PRO A 246 22.39 -17.42 27.22
N ALA A 247 23.29 -17.91 28.06
CA ALA A 247 24.19 -17.12 28.91
C ALA A 247 25.55 -17.83 28.81
N ALA A 248 26.52 -17.35 28.03
CA ALA A 248 27.55 -16.34 28.33
C ALA A 248 28.88 -16.86 27.69
N PRO A 249 30.02 -16.13 27.65
CA PRO A 249 30.26 -14.69 27.84
C PRO A 249 31.07 -14.07 26.67
N PHE A 250 30.82 -12.80 26.34
CA PHE A 250 31.88 -11.93 25.80
C PHE A 250 32.19 -10.87 26.87
N ASN A 251 33.38 -10.96 27.45
CA ASN A 251 33.90 -9.94 28.34
C ASN A 251 35.29 -9.56 27.86
N THR A 252 35.43 -8.36 27.32
CA THR A 252 36.52 -7.46 27.70
C THR A 252 36.15 -6.03 27.29
N LYS A 253 36.11 -5.18 28.31
CA LYS A 253 36.10 -3.72 28.28
C LYS A 253 36.87 -3.14 27.07
N GLN A 254 36.12 -2.66 26.08
CA GLN A 254 36.49 -1.47 25.34
C GLN A 254 35.32 -0.51 25.52
N ALA A 255 35.59 0.63 26.16
CA ALA A 255 34.71 1.77 26.05
C ALA A 255 34.67 2.11 24.56
N VAL A 256 33.61 1.70 23.87
CA VAL A 256 33.29 2.24 22.57
C VAL A 256 32.87 3.67 22.88
N ALA A 257 33.81 4.59 22.65
CA ALA A 257 33.49 5.98 22.47
C ALA A 257 32.24 6.03 21.60
N VAL A 258 31.22 6.80 22.02
CA VAL A 258 30.09 7.12 21.15
C VAL A 258 30.72 7.55 19.84
N ASP A 259 30.65 6.69 18.83
CA ASP A 259 31.14 7.04 17.52
C ASP A 259 30.19 8.14 17.08
N LEU A 260 30.66 9.37 17.19
CA LEU A 260 30.01 10.53 16.63
C LEU A 260 30.19 10.42 15.11
N THR A 261 29.69 9.34 14.51
CA THR A 261 29.44 9.30 13.08
C THR A 261 28.53 10.50 12.82
N PRO A 262 28.98 11.50 12.05
CA PRO A 262 28.14 12.64 11.76
C PRO A 262 26.84 12.10 11.17
N VAL A 263 25.72 12.47 11.79
CA VAL A 263 24.38 12.13 11.30
C VAL A 263 24.35 12.48 9.81
N ARG A 264 24.07 11.48 8.98
CA ARG A 264 24.04 11.63 7.52
C ARG A 264 23.05 12.73 7.16
N ASP A 265 23.48 13.72 6.40
CA ASP A 265 22.55 14.73 5.88
C ASP A 265 21.71 14.08 4.78
N THR A 266 20.55 13.55 5.17
CA THR A 266 19.55 12.96 4.27
C THR A 266 18.56 14.00 3.72
N SER A 267 18.85 15.30 3.89
CA SER A 267 17.99 16.35 3.39
C SER A 267 17.88 16.34 1.86
N ALA A 268 16.75 16.85 1.36
CA ALA A 268 16.55 16.99 -0.08
C ALA A 268 17.63 17.83 -0.77
N ALA A 269 18.27 18.77 -0.06
CA ALA A 269 19.37 19.55 -0.59
C ALA A 269 20.62 18.68 -0.81
N SER A 270 20.98 17.85 0.17
CA SER A 270 22.09 16.90 0.09
C SER A 270 21.91 15.89 -1.04
N LEU A 271 20.72 15.28 -1.14
CA LEU A 271 20.37 14.33 -2.21
C LEU A 271 20.45 14.95 -3.61
N LYS A 272 19.96 16.20 -3.73
CA LYS A 272 20.03 16.94 -4.99
C LYS A 272 21.48 17.30 -5.36
N ASN A 273 22.32 17.62 -4.39
CA ASN A 273 23.74 17.86 -4.61
C ASN A 273 24.43 16.58 -5.11
N LEU A 274 24.17 15.42 -4.48
CA LEU A 274 24.68 14.12 -4.95
C LEU A 274 24.25 13.82 -6.39
N GLN A 275 23.01 14.13 -6.73
CA GLN A 275 22.50 13.99 -8.10
C GLN A 275 23.27 14.87 -9.09
N TYR A 276 23.59 16.13 -8.72
CA TYR A 276 24.34 17.06 -9.56
C TYR A 276 25.83 16.75 -9.65
N GLU A 277 26.40 16.08 -8.64
CA GLU A 277 27.82 15.73 -8.60
C GLU A 277 28.14 14.46 -9.40
N ASN A 278 27.15 13.61 -9.69
CA ASN A 278 27.35 12.32 -10.35
C ASN A 278 26.74 12.15 -11.78
N PRO A 279 26.40 13.18 -12.58
CA PRO A 279 25.62 13.01 -13.81
C PRO A 279 26.32 12.13 -14.86
N ASP A 280 27.61 12.33 -15.09
CA ASP A 280 28.39 11.54 -16.07
C ASP A 280 28.60 10.09 -15.63
N LYS A 281 28.66 9.85 -14.32
CA LYS A 281 28.84 8.51 -13.73
C LYS A 281 27.54 7.72 -13.87
N LEU A 282 26.40 8.33 -13.49
CA LEU A 282 25.07 7.74 -13.63
C LEU A 282 24.71 7.50 -15.11
N TYR A 283 25.01 8.45 -15.99
CA TYR A 283 24.80 8.27 -17.43
C TYR A 283 25.60 7.09 -17.99
N ARG A 284 26.88 6.95 -17.61
CA ARG A 284 27.72 5.82 -18.04
C ARG A 284 27.21 4.49 -17.50
N LEU A 285 26.82 4.43 -16.22
CA LEU A 285 26.22 3.26 -15.59
C LEU A 285 25.00 2.79 -16.38
N VAL A 286 24.01 3.66 -16.60
CA VAL A 286 22.79 3.30 -17.35
C VAL A 286 23.14 2.85 -18.75
N LYS A 287 23.96 3.61 -19.47
CA LYS A 287 24.31 3.30 -20.86
C LYS A 287 25.03 1.97 -21.03
N GLN A 288 25.94 1.63 -20.12
CA GLN A 288 26.75 0.40 -20.21
C GLN A 288 26.00 -0.81 -19.66
N MET A 289 25.12 -0.62 -18.68
CA MET A 289 24.36 -1.70 -18.06
C MET A 289 22.97 -1.93 -18.66
N GLN A 290 22.48 -1.05 -19.55
CA GLN A 290 21.14 -1.18 -20.17
C GLN A 290 20.86 -2.56 -20.77
N ALA A 291 21.86 -3.17 -21.41
CA ALA A 291 21.71 -4.47 -22.06
C ALA A 291 21.58 -5.65 -21.07
N GLN A 292 21.97 -5.45 -19.82
CA GLN A 292 21.94 -6.47 -18.76
C GLN A 292 20.84 -6.20 -17.72
N ALA A 293 20.54 -4.92 -17.47
CA ALA A 293 19.74 -4.50 -16.31
C ALA A 293 18.32 -4.05 -16.65
N ASN A 294 17.90 -4.01 -17.92
CA ASN A 294 16.55 -3.61 -18.35
C ASN A 294 16.02 -2.35 -17.63
N PHE A 295 16.83 -1.28 -17.56
CA PHE A 295 16.39 -0.05 -16.89
C PHE A 295 15.15 0.53 -17.57
N VAL A 296 14.21 1.00 -16.75
CA VAL A 296 13.03 1.69 -17.25
C VAL A 296 13.38 3.11 -17.69
N SER A 297 12.96 3.49 -18.89
CA SER A 297 13.34 4.79 -19.47
C SER A 297 12.67 6.00 -18.80
N TYR A 298 11.59 5.78 -18.07
CA TYR A 298 10.83 6.85 -17.40
C TYR A 298 11.35 7.18 -15.99
N ALA A 299 12.21 6.34 -15.39
CA ALA A 299 12.76 6.54 -14.05
C ALA A 299 14.30 6.47 -14.09
N PRO A 300 15.00 7.60 -14.29
CA PRO A 300 16.46 7.63 -14.26
C PRO A 300 17.00 7.37 -12.85
N PRO A 301 18.27 6.93 -12.70
CA PRO A 301 18.87 6.74 -11.38
C PRO A 301 18.82 7.99 -10.51
N SER A 302 18.44 7.81 -9.26
CA SER A 302 18.25 8.91 -8.30
C SER A 302 18.79 8.55 -6.93
N PHE A 303 19.31 9.54 -6.21
CA PHE A 303 19.72 9.34 -4.82
C PHE A 303 18.52 9.34 -3.89
N ILE A 304 18.44 8.19 -3.21
CA ILE A 304 17.67 7.55 -2.13
C ILE A 304 17.89 8.05 -0.70
N ALA A 305 16.91 8.16 0.18
CA ALA A 305 17.07 8.38 1.62
C ALA A 305 16.12 7.42 2.31
N PHE A 306 16.69 6.55 3.13
CA PHE A 306 15.97 5.46 3.75
C PHE A 306 16.70 5.05 5.03
N HIS A 307 15.99 5.03 6.16
CA HIS A 307 16.52 4.59 7.46
C HIS A 307 17.82 5.31 7.88
N ASP A 308 17.84 6.65 7.77
CA ASP A 308 19.01 7.52 8.06
C ASP A 308 20.23 7.30 7.15
N HIS A 309 20.07 6.55 6.06
CA HIS A 309 21.08 6.30 5.04
C HIS A 309 20.65 6.87 3.69
N ILE A 310 21.61 7.06 2.79
CA ILE A 310 21.42 7.46 1.40
C ILE A 310 21.68 6.27 0.48
N TYR A 311 20.81 6.01 -0.48
CA TYR A 311 20.98 4.92 -1.46
C TYR A 311 21.03 5.48 -2.88
N LEU A 312 21.61 4.76 -3.84
CA LEU A 312 21.35 5.02 -5.25
C LEU A 312 20.24 4.09 -5.73
N GLN A 313 19.11 4.64 -6.17
CA GLN A 313 18.01 3.86 -6.75
C GLN A 313 18.24 3.60 -8.23
N LEU A 314 18.14 2.33 -8.59
CA LEU A 314 18.15 1.82 -9.95
C LEU A 314 16.80 1.16 -10.23
N SER A 315 16.03 1.73 -11.15
CA SER A 315 14.70 1.22 -11.53
C SER A 315 14.77 0.36 -12.79
N LEU A 316 14.25 -0.87 -12.71
CA LEU A 316 14.35 -1.87 -13.77
C LEU A 316 13.09 -2.74 -13.92
N THR A 317 13.05 -3.54 -14.98
CA THR A 317 12.02 -4.56 -15.19
C THR A 317 12.64 -5.95 -15.16
N THR A 318 11.99 -6.89 -14.48
CA THR A 318 12.40 -8.29 -14.43
C THR A 318 11.34 -9.16 -15.09
N ASP A 319 11.71 -9.93 -16.11
CA ASP A 319 10.81 -10.87 -16.77
C ASP A 319 11.15 -12.29 -16.32
N LEU A 320 10.22 -12.97 -15.65
CA LEU A 320 10.38 -14.37 -15.24
C LEU A 320 9.56 -15.29 -16.15
N PRO A 321 10.01 -16.53 -16.42
CA PRO A 321 9.26 -17.45 -17.25
C PRO A 321 7.96 -17.89 -16.57
N ALA A 322 6.95 -18.31 -17.36
CA ALA A 322 5.66 -18.77 -16.84
C ALA A 322 5.78 -19.95 -15.85
N SER A 323 6.85 -20.74 -15.96
CA SER A 323 7.17 -21.83 -15.03
C SER A 323 7.58 -21.36 -13.63
N SER A 324 7.89 -20.07 -13.46
CA SER A 324 8.25 -19.46 -12.19
C SER A 324 7.03 -19.08 -11.34
N GLY A 325 5.82 -19.39 -11.82
CA GLY A 325 4.58 -19.18 -11.07
C GLY A 325 4.66 -19.74 -9.65
N GLY A 326 4.16 -18.98 -8.68
CA GLY A 326 4.30 -19.32 -7.27
C GLY A 326 3.90 -18.16 -6.37
N SER A 327 4.39 -18.17 -5.13
CA SER A 327 4.16 -17.07 -4.19
C SER A 327 4.95 -15.82 -4.60
N ARG A 328 4.49 -14.64 -4.19
CA ARG A 328 5.23 -13.37 -4.35
C ARG A 328 6.65 -13.43 -3.80
N TYR A 329 6.87 -14.18 -2.72
CA TYR A 329 8.19 -14.40 -2.13
C TYR A 329 9.11 -15.24 -3.04
N LYS A 330 8.56 -16.28 -3.68
CA LYS A 330 9.29 -17.07 -4.67
C LYS A 330 9.66 -16.22 -5.88
N LEU A 331 8.71 -15.41 -6.38
CA LEU A 331 8.97 -14.49 -7.49
C LEU A 331 10.06 -13.46 -7.14
N ALA A 332 10.02 -12.87 -5.95
CA ALA A 332 11.04 -11.94 -5.49
C ALA A 332 12.41 -12.60 -5.34
N ALA A 333 12.48 -13.82 -4.80
CA ALA A 333 13.72 -14.59 -4.70
C ALA A 333 14.31 -14.93 -6.08
N LEU A 334 13.48 -15.41 -7.01
CA LEU A 334 13.91 -15.69 -8.39
C LEU A 334 14.33 -14.41 -9.13
N ALA A 335 13.63 -13.30 -8.94
CA ALA A 335 14.04 -12.01 -9.50
C ALA A 335 15.40 -11.56 -8.95
N PHE A 336 15.66 -11.82 -7.67
CA PHE A 336 16.98 -11.57 -7.09
C PHE A 336 18.05 -12.44 -7.74
N ASP A 337 17.89 -13.76 -7.74
CA ASP A 337 18.93 -14.68 -8.22
C ASP A 337 19.15 -14.58 -9.74
N ASP A 338 18.08 -14.59 -10.54
CA ASP A 338 18.18 -14.63 -12.00
C ASP A 338 18.61 -13.28 -12.59
N HIS A 339 18.29 -12.16 -11.92
CA HIS A 339 18.46 -10.82 -12.49
C HIS A 339 19.31 -9.90 -11.62
N ILE A 340 18.95 -9.68 -10.35
CA ILE A 340 19.63 -8.65 -9.53
C ILE A 340 21.05 -9.07 -9.12
N ALA A 341 21.25 -10.32 -8.71
CA ALA A 341 22.51 -10.82 -8.14
C ALA A 341 23.70 -10.59 -9.08
N HIS A 342 23.48 -10.79 -10.39
CA HIS A 342 24.50 -10.59 -11.42
C HIS A 342 24.82 -9.11 -11.71
N LEU A 343 23.93 -8.18 -11.35
CA LEU A 343 24.14 -6.74 -11.53
C LEU A 343 24.94 -6.11 -10.39
N ILE A 344 24.96 -6.71 -9.20
CA ILE A 344 25.57 -6.14 -8.00
C ILE A 344 27.05 -5.83 -8.23
N ARG A 345 27.83 -6.81 -8.73
CA ARG A 345 29.27 -6.62 -8.94
C ARG A 345 29.59 -5.61 -10.05
N PRO A 346 28.99 -5.70 -11.26
CA PRO A 346 29.20 -4.68 -12.29
C PRO A 346 28.84 -3.27 -11.81
N VAL A 347 27.71 -3.11 -11.11
CA VAL A 347 27.27 -1.81 -10.59
C VAL A 347 28.22 -1.29 -9.50
N ALA A 348 28.70 -2.16 -8.61
CA ALA A 348 29.65 -1.78 -7.55
C ALA A 348 30.94 -1.14 -8.10
N THR A 349 31.39 -1.54 -9.29
CA THR A 349 32.61 -0.98 -9.90
C THR A 349 32.54 0.53 -10.17
N TYR A 350 31.34 1.12 -10.31
CA TYR A 350 31.17 2.56 -10.51
C TYR A 350 31.33 3.38 -9.23
N PHE A 351 31.23 2.74 -8.06
CA PHE A 351 31.14 3.39 -6.76
C PHE A 351 32.23 2.94 -5.79
N GLN A 352 33.34 2.41 -6.31
CA GLN A 352 34.51 2.06 -5.50
C GLN A 352 34.99 3.29 -4.71
N ASN A 353 35.15 3.12 -3.41
CA ASN A 353 35.59 4.15 -2.46
C ASN A 353 34.62 5.34 -2.30
N GLN A 354 33.32 5.16 -2.59
CA GLN A 354 32.34 6.21 -2.31
C GLN A 354 31.95 6.27 -0.84
N SER A 355 31.97 7.49 -0.30
CA SER A 355 31.49 7.80 1.05
C SER A 355 30.31 8.76 1.03
N ASP A 356 29.86 9.17 -0.16
CA ASP A 356 28.83 10.19 -0.43
C ASP A 356 27.40 9.62 -0.46
N PHE A 357 27.26 8.28 -0.44
CA PHE A 357 26.05 7.55 -0.04
C PHE A 357 26.39 6.17 0.55
N ASP A 358 25.39 5.42 1.00
CA ASP A 358 25.53 4.26 1.89
C ASP A 358 25.19 2.90 1.23
N GLY A 359 24.55 2.89 0.05
CA GLY A 359 24.24 1.64 -0.65
C GLY A 359 23.49 1.82 -1.97
N ILE A 360 23.00 0.71 -2.53
CA ILE A 360 22.27 0.69 -3.80
C ILE A 360 20.91 0.02 -3.58
N VAL A 361 19.85 0.60 -4.10
CA VAL A 361 18.54 -0.05 -4.17
C VAL A 361 18.22 -0.46 -5.61
N PHE A 362 17.95 -1.74 -5.80
CA PHE A 362 17.40 -2.25 -7.05
C PHE A 362 15.88 -2.32 -6.90
N SER A 363 15.15 -1.44 -7.60
CA SER A 363 13.69 -1.38 -7.61
C SER A 363 13.19 -1.97 -8.92
N THR A 364 12.47 -3.08 -8.86
CA THR A 364 12.04 -3.83 -10.05
C THR A 364 10.57 -4.17 -10.09
N SER A 365 9.95 -4.11 -11.26
CA SER A 365 8.64 -4.70 -11.53
C SER A 365 8.82 -6.07 -12.19
N ILE A 366 8.37 -7.12 -11.51
CA ILE A 366 8.43 -8.51 -11.97
C ILE A 366 7.21 -8.81 -12.84
N HIS A 367 7.45 -9.23 -14.07
CA HIS A 367 6.42 -9.68 -14.99
C HIS A 367 6.53 -11.19 -15.21
N VAL A 368 5.41 -11.89 -15.05
CA VAL A 368 5.28 -13.31 -15.37
C VAL A 368 4.23 -13.46 -16.48
N PRO A 369 4.53 -14.16 -17.59
CA PRO A 369 3.53 -14.39 -18.63
C PRO A 369 2.30 -15.13 -18.07
N GLY A 370 1.12 -14.56 -18.27
CA GLY A 370 -0.15 -15.14 -17.81
C GLY A 370 -0.64 -14.64 -16.45
N THR A 371 0.06 -13.70 -15.81
CA THR A 371 -0.44 -12.97 -14.63
C THR A 371 -0.83 -11.54 -15.02
N ASP A 372 -1.97 -11.06 -14.50
CA ASP A 372 -2.54 -9.76 -14.89
C ASP A 372 -1.87 -8.54 -14.20
N ALA A 373 -1.11 -8.75 -13.12
CA ALA A 373 -0.44 -7.69 -12.37
C ALA A 373 1.03 -8.02 -12.09
N PRO A 374 1.98 -7.09 -12.35
CA PRO A 374 3.37 -7.25 -11.98
C PRO A 374 3.59 -7.02 -10.48
N GLU A 375 4.58 -7.69 -9.91
CA GLU A 375 4.99 -7.50 -8.50
C GLU A 375 6.11 -6.45 -8.41
N ALA A 376 5.95 -5.43 -7.58
CA ALA A 376 7.02 -4.45 -7.34
C ALA A 376 7.92 -4.93 -6.20
N VAL A 377 9.23 -5.02 -6.44
CA VAL A 377 10.19 -5.52 -5.45
C VAL A 377 11.39 -4.58 -5.35
N GLU A 378 11.81 -4.27 -4.12
CA GLU A 378 12.94 -3.38 -3.86
C GLU A 378 13.98 -4.07 -2.96
N PHE A 379 15.23 -4.09 -3.41
CA PHE A 379 16.35 -4.67 -2.68
C PHE A 379 17.33 -3.57 -2.26
N PHE A 380 17.26 -3.13 -1.00
CA PHE A 380 18.17 -2.15 -0.41
C PHE A 380 19.43 -2.84 0.09
N LEU A 381 20.49 -2.73 -0.69
CA LEU A 381 21.77 -3.39 -0.43
C LEU A 381 22.76 -2.34 0.12
N PRO A 382 23.13 -2.39 1.41
CA PRO A 382 24.15 -1.49 1.95
C PRO A 382 25.53 -1.81 1.36
N PHE A 383 26.42 -0.81 1.29
CA PHE A 383 27.77 -1.02 0.74
C PHE A 383 28.58 -2.06 1.50
N SER A 384 28.36 -2.22 2.81
CA SER A 384 28.96 -3.30 3.60
C SER A 384 28.57 -4.70 3.07
N GLY A 385 27.30 -4.90 2.73
CA GLY A 385 26.80 -6.13 2.12
C GLY A 385 27.29 -6.30 0.68
N ILE A 386 27.24 -5.22 -0.13
CA ILE A 386 27.72 -5.23 -1.51
C ILE A 386 29.20 -5.61 -1.57
N HIS A 387 30.04 -5.04 -0.70
CA HIS A 387 31.48 -5.31 -0.69
C HIS A 387 31.80 -6.75 -0.30
N CYS A 388 31.12 -7.25 0.74
CA CYS A 388 31.21 -8.66 1.13
C CYS A 388 30.82 -9.59 -0.03
N TYR A 389 29.74 -9.27 -0.74
CA TYR A 389 29.32 -10.04 -1.91
C TYR A 389 30.34 -9.92 -3.05
N GLU A 390 30.83 -8.71 -3.37
CA GLU A 390 31.85 -8.43 -4.39
C GLU A 390 33.16 -9.20 -4.14
N GLN A 391 33.55 -9.38 -2.88
CA GLN A 391 34.76 -10.11 -2.50
C GLN A 391 34.57 -11.63 -2.45
N TYR A 392 33.35 -12.13 -2.67
CA TYR A 392 32.97 -13.54 -2.49
C TYR A 392 33.04 -14.02 -1.02
N ASP A 393 33.00 -13.09 -0.06
CA ASP A 393 33.06 -13.39 1.37
C ASP A 393 31.69 -13.76 1.97
N CYS A 394 30.59 -13.47 1.26
CA CYS A 394 29.25 -13.94 1.61
C CYS A 394 28.44 -14.43 0.41
N THR A 395 27.46 -15.28 0.70
CA THR A 395 26.49 -15.82 -0.28
C THR A 395 25.39 -14.81 -0.59
N GLY A 396 24.61 -15.07 -1.64
CA GLY A 396 23.41 -14.29 -1.96
C GLY A 396 22.41 -14.27 -0.80
N GLN A 397 22.23 -15.40 -0.12
CA GLN A 397 21.35 -15.52 1.04
C GLN A 397 21.82 -14.62 2.19
N GLN A 398 23.12 -14.63 2.50
CA GLN A 398 23.69 -13.78 3.55
C GLN A 398 23.55 -12.29 3.21
N LEU A 399 23.75 -11.92 1.94
CA LEU A 399 23.53 -10.55 1.46
C LEU A 399 22.08 -10.12 1.68
N ILE A 400 21.11 -10.91 1.23
CA ILE A 400 19.69 -10.62 1.39
C ILE A 400 19.27 -10.52 2.86
N THR A 401 19.75 -11.44 3.71
CA THR A 401 19.47 -11.40 5.15
C THR A 401 20.02 -10.13 5.82
N SER A 402 21.14 -9.59 5.33
CA SER A 402 21.72 -8.33 5.81
C SER A 402 21.12 -7.06 5.18
N SER A 403 20.18 -7.21 4.26
CA SER A 403 19.57 -6.15 3.44
C SER A 403 18.11 -5.90 3.83
N TYR A 404 17.50 -4.83 3.29
CA TYR A 404 16.05 -4.66 3.36
C TYR A 404 15.44 -5.05 2.02
N VAL A 405 14.43 -5.93 2.06
CA VAL A 405 13.67 -6.32 0.88
C VAL A 405 12.22 -5.93 1.07
N PHE A 406 11.65 -5.29 0.07
CA PHE A 406 10.25 -4.93 0.05
C PHE A 406 9.54 -5.59 -1.14
N ILE A 407 8.33 -6.09 -0.91
CA ILE A 407 7.41 -6.49 -1.99
C ILE A 407 6.16 -5.62 -1.84
N ASN A 408 5.86 -4.82 -2.86
CA ASN A 408 4.79 -3.82 -2.87
C ASN A 408 4.81 -2.91 -1.62
N GLY A 409 6.01 -2.54 -1.17
CA GLY A 409 6.22 -1.69 0.01
C GLY A 409 6.14 -2.40 1.37
N GLU A 410 5.86 -3.70 1.41
CA GLU A 410 5.88 -4.51 2.64
C GLU A 410 7.27 -5.11 2.85
N ARG A 411 7.87 -4.93 4.04
CA ARG A 411 9.17 -5.53 4.36
C ARG A 411 9.03 -7.04 4.49
N VAL A 412 9.86 -7.78 3.76
CA VAL A 412 9.85 -9.25 3.76
C VAL A 412 11.23 -9.81 4.09
N SER A 413 11.25 -11.10 4.41
CA SER A 413 12.47 -11.91 4.40
C SER A 413 12.34 -12.94 3.27
N LEU A 414 13.43 -13.18 2.55
CA LEU A 414 13.47 -14.16 1.47
C LEU A 414 14.40 -15.32 1.85
N ASP A 415 13.99 -16.50 1.43
CA ASP A 415 14.78 -17.73 1.45
C ASP A 415 15.00 -18.15 0.00
N LEU A 416 16.23 -17.94 -0.48
CA LEU A 416 16.61 -18.14 -1.88
C LEU A 416 16.67 -19.64 -2.22
N GLU A 417 17.22 -20.46 -1.32
CA GLU A 417 17.35 -21.91 -1.52
C GLU A 417 15.97 -22.59 -1.60
N THR A 418 15.03 -22.18 -0.75
CA THR A 418 13.67 -22.72 -0.75
C THR A 418 12.89 -22.27 -2.00
N ALA A 419 13.21 -21.12 -2.58
CA ALA A 419 12.56 -20.64 -3.80
C ALA A 419 12.95 -21.45 -5.05
N GLU A 420 14.16 -22.00 -5.10
CA GLU A 420 14.62 -22.89 -6.19
C GLU A 420 14.04 -24.30 -6.10
N ALA A 421 13.65 -24.74 -4.89
CA ALA A 421 13.04 -26.06 -4.69
C ALA A 421 11.65 -26.12 -5.32
N ARG A 422 11.41 -27.17 -6.13
CA ARG A 422 10.22 -27.35 -6.99
C ARG A 422 8.89 -27.36 -6.25
#